data_AF-A0A816LHT9-F1
#
_entry.id   AF-A0A816LHT9-F1
#
_cell.length_a   1.000
_cell.length_b   1.000
_cell.length_c   1.000
_cell.angle_alpha   90.00
_cell.angle_beta   90.00
_cell.angle_gamma   90.00
#
_symmetry.space_group_name_H-M   'P 1'
#
loop_
_entity.id
_entity.type
_entity.pdbx_description
1 polymer ?
#
loop_
_entity_poly.entity_id
_entity_poly.type
_entity_poly.pdbx_seq_one_letter_code
_entity_poly.pdbx_strand_id
1 'polypeptide(L)'
;MAFKKDLKRKSPMTDDYGTSLEEAFKNGMEGTTAHYQAILFMYKQLHDALIKKHAEELEVARVQGKLELFDELFNMSALSEEKEKIESELVLAEAKAADVKVPYIDWYKLNEPQMFD
;
A
#
# COMPACT_ATOMS: atom_id res chain seq x y z
N MET A 1 -32.40 21.46 -45.95
CA MET A 1 -31.63 22.36 -45.05
C MET A 1 -30.46 21.57 -44.49
N ALA A 2 -29.23 21.88 -44.88
CA ALA A 2 -28.04 21.21 -44.37
C ALA A 2 -27.58 21.89 -43.08
N PHE A 3 -27.57 21.15 -41.97
CA PHE A 3 -27.10 21.61 -40.66
C PHE A 3 -25.56 21.74 -40.73
N LYS A 4 -25.05 22.93 -41.07
CA LYS A 4 -23.62 23.25 -40.91
C LYS A 4 -23.33 23.41 -39.43
N LYS A 5 -23.08 22.30 -38.75
CA LYS A 5 -22.46 22.31 -37.43
C LYS A 5 -20.96 22.46 -37.68
N ASP A 6 -20.47 23.70 -37.65
CA ASP A 6 -19.03 23.97 -37.63
C ASP A 6 -18.46 23.33 -36.37
N LEU A 7 -18.04 22.07 -36.50
CA LEU A 7 -17.24 21.37 -35.50
C LEU A 7 -15.87 22.04 -35.52
N LYS A 8 -15.74 23.19 -34.85
CA LYS A 8 -14.45 23.69 -34.37
C LYS A 8 -13.96 22.69 -33.33
N ARG A 9 -13.45 21.55 -33.79
CA ARG A 9 -12.68 20.62 -32.97
C ARG A 9 -11.50 21.43 -32.46
N LYS A 10 -11.49 21.72 -31.16
CA LYS A 10 -10.26 22.21 -30.51
C LYS A 10 -9.18 21.17 -30.79
N SER A 11 -7.98 21.66 -31.12
CA SER A 11 -6.85 20.77 -31.32
C SER A 11 -6.59 20.06 -29.98
N PRO A 12 -6.34 18.74 -29.95
CA PRO A 12 -5.93 18.04 -28.72
C PRO A 12 -4.78 18.76 -28.02
N MET A 13 -3.90 19.38 -28.80
CA MET A 13 -2.78 20.19 -28.36
C MET A 13 -3.20 21.42 -27.53
N THR A 14 -4.37 22.00 -27.83
CA THR A 14 -4.96 23.11 -27.05
C THR A 14 -5.58 22.62 -25.74
N ASP A 15 -6.05 21.38 -25.71
CA ASP A 15 -6.62 20.79 -24.50
C ASP A 15 -5.52 20.35 -23.52
N ASP A 16 -4.41 19.80 -24.03
CA ASP A 16 -3.28 19.35 -23.21
C ASP A 16 -2.34 20.50 -22.79
N TYR A 17 -2.10 21.48 -23.68
CA TYR A 17 -1.08 22.52 -23.48
C TYR A 17 -1.64 23.95 -23.50
N GLY A 18 -2.93 24.16 -23.70
CA GLY A 18 -3.50 25.50 -23.81
C GLY A 18 -3.17 26.20 -25.14
N THR A 19 -3.39 27.52 -25.17
CA THR A 19 -3.24 28.35 -26.38
C THR A 19 -1.94 29.15 -26.42
N SER A 20 -1.18 29.18 -25.31
CA SER A 20 0.08 29.91 -25.19
C SER A 20 1.18 29.08 -24.55
N LEU A 21 2.43 29.51 -24.72
CA LEU A 21 3.60 28.87 -24.10
C LEU A 21 3.56 28.93 -22.56
N GLU A 22 3.01 30.00 -22.00
CA GLU A 22 2.84 30.19 -20.56
C GLU A 22 1.80 29.22 -19.99
N GLU A 23 0.66 29.06 -20.67
CA GLU A 23 -0.35 28.07 -20.33
C GLU A 23 0.20 26.65 -20.42
N ALA A 24 0.96 26.34 -21.48
CA ALA A 24 1.58 25.03 -21.66
C ALA A 24 2.55 24.69 -20.51
N PHE A 25 3.39 25.66 -20.12
CA PHE A 25 4.33 25.49 -19.02
C PHE A 25 3.61 25.28 -17.69
N LYS A 26 2.58 26.10 -17.39
CA LYS A 26 1.79 25.98 -16.17
C LYS A 26 1.07 24.65 -16.08
N ASN A 27 0.42 24.21 -17.17
CA ASN A 27 -0.28 22.92 -17.23
C ASN A 27 0.70 21.75 -17.02
N GLY A 28 1.90 21.83 -17.61
CA GLY A 28 2.96 20.85 -17.41
C GLY A 28 3.41 20.76 -15.94
N MET A 29 3.58 21.90 -15.27
CA MET A 29 3.92 21.92 -13.84
C MET A 29 2.80 21.34 -12.97
N GLU A 30 1.55 21.73 -13.22
CA GLU A 30 0.39 21.24 -12.47
C GLU A 30 0.21 19.74 -12.64
N GLY A 31 0.30 19.23 -13.87
CA GLY A 31 0.21 17.80 -14.16
C GLY A 31 1.34 16.99 -13.50
N THR A 32 2.57 17.47 -13.60
CA THR A 32 3.73 16.84 -12.95
C THR A 32 3.60 16.83 -11.43
N THR A 33 3.15 17.94 -10.85
CA THR A 33 2.93 18.07 -9.40
C THR A 33 1.86 17.09 -8.93
N ALA A 34 0.72 17.04 -9.62
CA ALA A 34 -0.37 16.14 -9.28
C ALA A 34 0.06 14.66 -9.37
N HIS A 35 0.84 14.30 -10.39
CA HIS A 35 1.39 12.95 -10.57
C HIS A 35 2.26 12.52 -9.38
N TYR A 36 3.26 13.33 -9.02
CA TYR A 36 4.14 12.99 -7.89
C TYR A 36 3.44 13.06 -6.53
N GLN A 37 2.45 13.95 -6.35
CA GLN A 37 1.62 13.96 -5.15
C GLN A 37 0.83 12.65 -4.99
N ALA A 38 0.26 12.12 -6.07
CA ALA A 38 -0.43 10.84 -6.06
C ALA A 38 0.53 9.69 -5.72
N ILE A 39 1.73 9.68 -6.30
CA ILE A 39 2.78 8.70 -5.99
C ILE A 39 3.16 8.72 -4.52
N LEU A 40 3.44 9.92 -3.96
CA LEU A 40 3.81 10.06 -2.55
C LEU A 40 2.69 9.58 -1.62
N PHE A 41 1.44 9.85 -1.99
CA PHE A 41 0.29 9.36 -1.24
C PHE A 41 0.20 7.83 -1.24
N MET A 42 0.34 7.19 -2.41
CA MET A 42 0.36 5.72 -2.52
C MET A 42 1.53 5.11 -1.73
N TYR A 43 2.72 5.70 -1.84
CA TYR A 43 3.90 5.26 -1.12
C TYR A 43 3.71 5.34 0.40
N LYS A 44 3.10 6.43 0.89
CA LYS A 44 2.75 6.56 2.30
C LYS A 44 1.79 5.45 2.75
N GLN A 45 0.74 5.16 1.98
CA GLN A 45 -0.19 4.07 2.30
C GLN A 45 0.49 2.70 2.35
N LEU A 46 1.40 2.43 1.42
CA LEU A 46 2.22 1.24 1.42
C LEU A 46 3.07 1.15 2.70
N HIS A 47 3.77 2.22 3.03
CA HIS A 47 4.64 2.27 4.20
C HIS A 47 3.85 2.06 5.51
N ASP A 48 2.72 2.75 5.68
CA ASP A 48 1.85 2.61 6.83
C ASP A 48 1.31 1.16 6.97
N ALA A 49 0.97 0.51 5.85
CA ALA A 49 0.54 -0.88 5.84
C ALA A 49 1.67 -1.86 6.20
N LEU A 50 2.90 -1.61 5.74
CA LEU A 50 4.08 -2.41 6.10
C LEU A 50 4.38 -2.29 7.60
N ILE A 51 4.34 -1.09 8.17
CA ILE A 51 4.50 -0.87 9.61
C ILE A 51 3.46 -1.67 10.39
N LYS A 52 2.19 -1.59 9.97
CA LYS A 52 1.11 -2.33 10.61
C LYS A 52 1.33 -3.84 10.52
N LYS A 53 1.72 -4.35 9.35
CA LYS A 53 2.00 -5.78 9.16
C LYS A 53 3.13 -6.24 10.07
N HIS A 54 4.21 -5.47 10.12
CA HIS A 54 5.35 -5.79 10.97
C HIS A 54 4.98 -5.82 12.46
N ALA A 55 4.11 -4.92 12.92
CA ALA A 55 3.63 -4.94 14.31
C ALA A 55 2.88 -6.24 14.66
N GLU A 56 2.01 -6.73 13.76
CA GLU A 56 1.32 -8.01 13.98
C GLU A 56 2.28 -9.21 13.89
N GLU A 57 3.26 -9.19 12.99
CA GLU A 57 4.31 -10.22 12.90
C GLU A 57 5.17 -10.28 14.19
N LEU A 58 5.47 -9.13 14.80
CA LEU A 58 6.15 -9.09 16.10
C LEU A 58 5.30 -9.70 17.22
N GLU A 59 3.98 -9.52 17.20
CA GLU A 59 3.09 -10.18 18.16
C GLU A 59 3.06 -11.70 17.97
N VAL A 60 3.04 -12.18 16.71
CA VAL A 60 3.18 -13.62 16.42
C VAL A 60 4.50 -14.16 16.99
N ALA A 61 5.62 -13.51 16.67
CA ALA A 61 6.93 -13.92 17.17
C ALA A 61 7.00 -13.91 18.71
N ARG A 62 6.36 -12.93 19.36
CA ARG A 62 6.28 -12.86 20.83
C ARG A 62 5.50 -14.04 21.40
N VAL A 63 4.37 -14.42 20.82
CA VAL A 63 3.58 -15.57 21.30
C VAL A 63 4.29 -16.90 21.02
N GLN A 64 4.94 -17.04 19.87
CA GLN A 64 5.81 -18.19 19.58
C GLN A 64 6.91 -18.33 20.62
N GLY A 65 7.62 -17.25 20.93
CA GLY A 65 8.66 -17.27 21.97
C GLY A 65 8.12 -17.63 23.37
N LYS A 66 6.89 -17.24 23.71
CA LYS A 66 6.25 -17.72 24.96
C LYS A 66 6.01 -19.21 24.94
N LEU A 67 5.56 -19.76 23.82
CA LEU A 67 5.28 -21.19 23.68
C LEU A 67 6.58 -22.02 23.74
N GLU A 68 7.65 -21.55 23.10
CA GLU A 68 8.98 -22.15 23.19
C GLU A 68 9.49 -22.18 24.64
N LEU A 69 9.46 -21.03 25.33
CA LEU A 69 9.84 -20.95 26.74
C LEU A 69 8.98 -21.85 27.63
N PHE A 70 7.69 -21.98 27.30
CA PHE A 70 6.79 -22.85 28.04
C PHE A 70 7.21 -24.32 27.90
N ASP A 71 7.51 -24.76 26.68
CA ASP A 71 7.96 -26.12 26.38
C ASP A 71 9.35 -26.44 26.97
N GLU A 72 10.23 -25.45 27.09
CA GLU A 72 11.55 -25.59 27.71
C GLU A 72 11.49 -25.69 29.24
N LEU A 73 10.60 -24.92 29.88
CA LEU A 73 10.60 -24.73 31.33
C LEU A 73 9.63 -25.64 32.09
N PHE A 74 8.57 -26.14 31.45
CA PHE A 74 7.50 -26.87 32.13
C PHE A 74 7.31 -28.30 31.61
N ASN A 75 7.07 -29.23 32.54
CA ASN A 75 6.60 -30.58 32.19
C ASN A 75 5.13 -30.51 31.75
N MET A 76 4.89 -30.81 30.48
CA MET A 76 3.64 -30.64 29.71
C MET A 76 2.34 -31.13 30.36
N SER A 77 2.38 -32.09 31.29
CA SER A 77 1.17 -32.70 31.84
C SER A 77 0.45 -31.86 32.91
N ALA A 78 1.18 -30.99 33.62
CA ALA A 78 0.60 -30.25 34.75
C ALA A 78 -0.04 -28.91 34.35
N LEU A 79 0.26 -28.39 33.15
CA LEU A 79 -0.12 -27.05 32.68
C LEU A 79 -0.69 -27.09 31.25
N SER A 80 -1.39 -28.16 30.91
CA SER A 80 -1.91 -28.37 29.54
C SER A 80 -2.92 -27.29 29.13
N GLU A 81 -3.73 -26.79 30.05
CA GLU A 81 -4.69 -25.69 29.80
C GLU A 81 -3.98 -24.38 29.45
N GLU A 82 -2.91 -24.03 30.16
CA GLU A 82 -2.10 -22.84 29.86
C GLU A 82 -1.43 -22.95 28.49
N LYS A 83 -0.94 -24.15 28.13
CA LYS A 83 -0.38 -24.39 26.81
C LYS A 83 -1.41 -24.19 25.71
N GLU A 84 -2.59 -24.82 25.84
CA GLU A 84 -3.68 -24.70 24.86
C GLU A 84 -4.12 -23.24 24.68
N LYS A 85 -4.09 -22.46 25.77
CA LYS A 85 -4.36 -21.02 25.71
C LYS A 85 -3.32 -20.26 24.89
N ILE A 86 -2.03 -20.53 25.08
CA ILE A 86 -0.95 -19.87 24.32
C ILE A 86 -1.03 -20.29 22.84
N GLU A 87 -1.32 -21.55 22.54
CA GLU A 87 -1.54 -22.03 21.17
C GLU A 87 -2.74 -21.34 20.51
N SER A 88 -3.84 -21.14 21.25
CA SER A 88 -5.00 -20.39 20.77
C SER A 88 -4.67 -18.90 20.52
N GLU A 89 -3.88 -18.28 21.42
CA GLU A 89 -3.37 -16.92 21.23
C GLU A 89 -2.51 -16.82 19.96
N LEU A 90 -1.71 -17.84 19.67
CA LEU A 90 -0.85 -17.89 18.48
C LEU A 90 -1.69 -17.91 17.19
N VAL A 91 -2.69 -18.80 17.11
CA VAL A 91 -3.59 -18.88 15.95
C VAL A 91 -4.29 -17.54 15.71
N LEU A 92 -4.73 -16.86 16.77
CA LEU A 92 -5.36 -15.55 16.66
C LEU A 92 -4.39 -14.47 16.18
N ALA A 93 -3.13 -14.50 16.65
CA ALA A 93 -2.10 -13.56 16.20
C ALA A 93 -1.75 -13.78 14.72
N GLU A 94 -1.60 -15.04 14.30
CA GLU A 94 -1.32 -15.40 12.91
C GLU A 94 -2.46 -14.97 11.98
N ALA A 95 -3.71 -15.16 12.39
CA ALA A 95 -4.87 -14.70 11.64
C ALA A 95 -4.88 -13.17 11.48
N LYS A 96 -4.61 -12.42 12.55
CA LYS A 96 -4.52 -10.95 12.49
C LYS A 96 -3.40 -10.47 11.57
N ALA A 97 -2.22 -11.10 11.64
CA ALA A 97 -1.10 -10.78 10.77
C ALA A 97 -1.42 -11.08 9.30
N ALA A 98 -2.09 -12.20 9.01
CA ALA A 98 -2.53 -12.57 7.67
C ALA A 98 -3.60 -11.62 7.10
N ASP A 99 -4.45 -11.06 7.95
CA ASP A 99 -5.50 -10.11 7.56
C ASP A 99 -4.95 -8.71 7.19
N VAL A 100 -3.68 -8.41 7.52
CA VAL A 100 -3.07 -7.12 7.14
C VAL A 100 -2.75 -7.09 5.65
N LYS A 101 -3.59 -6.36 4.90
CA LYS A 101 -3.38 -6.09 3.48
C LYS A 101 -2.28 -5.06 3.29
N VAL A 102 -1.21 -5.45 2.60
CA VAL A 102 -0.16 -4.55 2.11
C VAL A 102 -0.44 -4.27 0.63
N PRO A 103 -0.66 -3.01 0.23
CA PRO A 103 -0.91 -2.69 -1.17
C PRO A 103 0.35 -2.94 -2.00
N TYR A 104 0.16 -3.22 -3.29
CA TYR A 104 1.26 -3.32 -4.24
C TYR A 104 1.20 -2.12 -5.18
N ILE A 105 2.33 -1.44 -5.36
CA ILE A 105 2.45 -0.33 -6.30
C ILE A 105 3.17 -0.84 -7.56
N ASP A 106 2.46 -0.77 -8.69
CA ASP A 106 3.01 -1.13 -9.99
C ASP A 106 3.70 0.09 -10.60
N TRP A 107 4.98 0.26 -10.28
CA TRP A 107 5.79 1.40 -10.73
C TRP A 107 5.91 1.49 -12.26
N TYR A 108 5.84 0.35 -12.97
CA TYR A 108 5.85 0.31 -14.44
C TYR A 108 4.57 0.91 -15.03
N LYS A 109 3.40 0.61 -14.46
CA LYS A 109 2.14 1.23 -14.88
C LYS A 109 2.08 2.73 -14.58
N LEU A 110 2.83 3.18 -13.58
CA LEU A 110 2.95 4.61 -13.24
C LEU A 110 4.00 5.33 -14.09
N ASN A 111 4.68 4.63 -15.01
CA ASN A 111 5.79 5.16 -15.81
C ASN A 111 6.97 5.68 -14.95
N GLU A 112 7.17 5.05 -13.78
CA GLU A 112 8.25 5.36 -12.83
C GLU A 112 9.07 4.09 -12.49
N PRO A 113 9.57 3.33 -13.49
CA PRO A 113 10.24 2.05 -13.25
C PRO A 113 11.48 2.15 -12.33
N GLN A 114 12.12 3.32 -12.26
CA GLN A 114 13.26 3.59 -11.38
C GLN A 114 12.92 3.56 -9.88
N MET A 115 11.63 3.56 -9.52
CA MET A 115 11.17 3.45 -8.13
C MET A 115 11.05 1.98 -7.65
N PHE A 116 11.39 1.02 -8.50
CA PHE A 116 11.29 -0.42 -8.22
C PHE A 116 12.49 -1.00 -7.45
N ASP A 117 13.63 -0.29 -7.44
CA ASP A 117 14.89 -0.71 -6.79
C ASP A 117 14.95 -0.36 -5.29
#